data_AF-A0AAD4ZH56-F1
#
_entry.id   AF-A0AAD4ZH56-F1
#
_cell.length_a   1.000
_cell.length_b   1.000
_cell.length_c   1.000
_cell.angle_alpha   90.00
_cell.angle_beta   90.00
_cell.angle_gamma   90.00
#
_symmetry.space_group_name_H-M   'P 1'
#
loop_
_entity.id
_entity.type
_entity.pdbx_description
1 polymer ?
#
loop_
_entity_poly.entity_id
_entity_poly.type
_entity_poly.pdbx_seq_one_letter_code
_entity_poly.pdbx_strand_id
1 'polypeptide(L)'
;MYHVETPSGNSNKVVLETNAFTRMVKLRLLQLSYVQLNGGYEEFPKGLRWLYWLEFPLDSIPSEFRLESLVVLEMHDSSLRKIWKGTKFLPSLKILDLSGSGILTETGDFSLVPNLERLILEDCVSLVDVHESIGNLEKLVHLNMKTCKNIRKLSKENFYAKITRNSHFIWLL
;
A
#
# COMPACT_ATOMS: atom_id res chain seq x y z
N MET A 1 39.55 2.87 -15.77
CA MET A 1 38.20 2.41 -15.42
C MET A 1 37.25 3.52 -15.83
N TYR A 2 36.55 3.34 -16.94
CA TYR A 2 35.59 4.33 -17.43
C TYR A 2 34.33 4.21 -16.58
N HIS A 3 33.90 5.31 -15.97
CA HIS A 3 32.55 5.45 -15.45
C HIS A 3 31.59 5.33 -16.64
N VAL A 4 30.86 4.22 -16.70
CA VAL A 4 29.67 4.13 -17.53
C VAL A 4 28.57 4.79 -16.71
N GLU A 5 28.32 6.06 -16.99
CA GLU A 5 27.04 6.68 -16.64
C GLU A 5 25.97 5.93 -17.43
N THR A 6 25.21 5.07 -16.76
CA THR A 6 23.96 4.57 -17.34
C THR A 6 23.02 5.76 -17.48
N PRO A 7 22.48 6.05 -18.67
CA PRO A 7 21.51 7.11 -18.82
C PRO A 7 20.32 6.78 -17.94
N SER A 8 20.12 7.58 -16.88
CA SER A 8 18.87 7.61 -16.12
C SER A 8 17.75 7.81 -17.14
N GLY A 9 16.95 6.77 -17.35
CA GLY A 9 15.86 6.78 -18.31
C GLY A 9 15.05 8.06 -18.16
N ASN A 10 14.81 8.72 -19.29
CA ASN A 10 13.88 9.83 -19.42
C ASN A 10 12.50 9.33 -18.97
N SER A 11 12.21 9.39 -17.68
CA SER A 11 10.87 9.09 -17.19
C SER A 11 10.04 10.30 -17.57
N ASN A 12 9.15 10.16 -18.55
CA ASN A 12 8.08 11.12 -18.84
C ASN A 12 7.07 11.14 -17.67
N LYS A 13 7.55 11.32 -16.43
CA LYS A 13 6.72 11.44 -15.24
C LYS A 13 6.02 12.78 -15.33
N VAL A 14 4.70 12.72 -15.38
CA VAL A 14 3.87 13.92 -15.38
C VAL A 14 3.90 14.47 -13.97
N VAL A 15 4.33 15.73 -13.82
CA VAL A 15 4.25 16.43 -12.54
C VAL A 15 2.89 17.09 -12.44
N LEU A 16 2.19 16.84 -11.33
CA LEU A 16 0.89 17.44 -11.03
C LEU A 16 0.97 18.18 -9.70
N GLU A 17 0.56 19.44 -9.70
CA GLU A 17 0.50 20.24 -8.48
C GLU A 17 -0.67 19.76 -7.60
N THR A 18 -0.44 19.56 -6.30
CA THR A 18 -1.48 19.14 -5.34
C THR A 18 -2.64 20.13 -5.29
N ASN A 19 -2.35 21.40 -5.52
CA ASN A 19 -3.35 22.46 -5.54
C ASN A 19 -4.39 22.29 -6.67
N ALA A 20 -4.11 21.48 -7.71
CA ALA A 20 -5.04 21.17 -8.78
C ALA A 20 -6.30 20.46 -8.26
N PHE A 21 -6.19 19.77 -7.13
CA PHE A 21 -7.31 19.05 -6.51
C PHE A 21 -8.17 19.89 -5.56
N THR A 22 -7.72 21.09 -5.19
CA THR A 22 -8.38 21.94 -4.16
C THR A 22 -9.84 22.26 -4.47
N ARG A 23 -10.17 22.45 -5.75
CA ARG A 23 -11.54 22.73 -6.21
C ARG A 23 -12.37 21.48 -6.50
N MET A 24 -11.75 20.30 -6.49
CA MET A 24 -12.40 19.02 -6.78
C MET A 24 -13.07 18.44 -5.51
N VAL A 25 -13.91 19.22 -4.85
CA VAL A 25 -14.49 18.89 -3.53
C VAL A 25 -15.42 17.67 -3.53
N LYS A 26 -15.87 17.22 -4.70
CA LYS A 26 -16.68 16.01 -4.88
C LYS A 26 -15.88 14.81 -5.38
N LEU A 27 -14.55 14.93 -5.52
CA LEU A 27 -13.71 13.85 -6.02
C LEU A 27 -13.76 12.67 -5.06
N ARG A 28 -14.09 11.50 -5.61
CA ARG A 28 -14.21 10.24 -4.86
C ARG A 28 -13.30 9.14 -5.39
N LEU A 29 -12.96 9.19 -6.66
CA LEU A 29 -12.15 8.21 -7.34
C LEU A 29 -11.01 8.95 -8.02
N LEU A 30 -9.78 8.50 -7.82
CA LEU A 30 -8.61 9.09 -8.43
C LEU A 30 -7.64 7.98 -8.85
N GLN A 31 -7.23 8.03 -10.12
CA GLN A 31 -6.23 7.16 -10.69
C GLN A 31 -5.02 8.00 -11.09
N LEU A 32 -3.84 7.63 -10.59
CA LEU A 32 -2.57 8.26 -10.91
C LEU A 32 -1.65 7.17 -11.48
N SER A 33 -1.16 7.37 -12.70
CA SER A 33 -0.25 6.44 -13.36
C SER A 33 0.93 7.22 -13.90
N TYR A 34 2.14 6.90 -13.43
CA TYR A 34 3.37 7.62 -13.80
C TYR A 34 3.30 9.13 -13.49
N VAL A 35 2.60 9.49 -12.39
CA VAL A 35 2.44 10.87 -11.92
C VAL A 35 3.26 11.10 -10.65
N GLN A 36 4.00 12.21 -10.63
CA GLN A 36 4.61 12.75 -9.43
C GLN A 36 3.79 13.95 -8.94
N LEU A 37 3.45 13.98 -7.65
CA LEU A 37 2.83 15.16 -7.07
C LEU A 37 3.90 16.15 -6.61
N ASN A 38 3.66 17.42 -6.88
CA ASN A 38 4.40 18.53 -6.31
C ASN A 38 3.49 19.31 -5.37
N GLY A 39 3.98 19.65 -4.18
CA GLY A 39 3.20 20.26 -3.10
C GLY A 39 2.86 19.31 -1.95
N GLY A 40 2.02 19.78 -1.04
CA GLY A 40 1.71 19.12 0.22
C GLY A 40 0.56 18.11 0.12
N TYR A 41 0.72 16.93 0.72
CA TYR A 41 -0.33 15.89 0.77
C TYR A 41 -1.53 16.26 1.65
N GLU A 42 -1.41 17.32 2.46
CA GLU A 42 -2.50 17.90 3.23
C GLU A 42 -3.59 18.56 2.36
N GLU A 43 -3.25 18.90 1.11
CA GLU A 43 -4.17 19.49 0.12
C GLU A 43 -4.98 18.43 -0.63
N PHE A 44 -4.70 17.14 -0.41
CA PHE A 44 -5.35 16.06 -1.13
C PHE A 44 -6.85 15.95 -0.75
N PRO A 45 -7.74 15.53 -1.69
CA PRO A 45 -9.18 15.49 -1.44
C PRO A 45 -9.57 14.55 -0.29
N LYS A 46 -10.01 15.13 0.83
CA LYS A 46 -10.43 14.40 2.05
C LYS A 46 -11.65 13.50 1.85
N GLY A 47 -12.41 13.73 0.77
CA GLY A 47 -13.59 12.94 0.39
C GLY A 47 -13.30 11.73 -0.49
N LEU A 48 -12.02 11.47 -0.82
CA LEU A 48 -11.61 10.37 -1.68
C LEU A 48 -11.98 9.03 -1.06
N ARG A 49 -12.53 8.12 -1.88
CA ARG A 49 -13.00 6.79 -1.48
C ARG A 49 -12.18 5.68 -2.14
N TRP A 50 -11.65 5.92 -3.33
CA TRP A 50 -10.79 4.99 -4.06
C TRP A 50 -9.60 5.75 -4.63
N LEU A 51 -8.41 5.23 -4.39
CA LEU A 51 -7.16 5.74 -4.90
C LEU A 51 -6.38 4.59 -5.52
N TYR A 52 -6.11 4.71 -6.81
CA TYR A 52 -5.12 3.91 -7.50
C TYR A 52 -3.91 4.78 -7.82
N TRP A 53 -2.72 4.30 -7.48
CA TRP A 53 -1.48 5.02 -7.75
C TRP A 53 -0.36 4.05 -8.17
N LEU A 54 -0.16 3.93 -9.47
CA LEU A 54 0.92 3.15 -10.05
C LEU A 54 2.26 3.89 -9.89
N GLU A 55 3.28 3.17 -9.45
CA GLU A 55 4.62 3.69 -9.17
C GLU A 55 4.62 4.84 -8.15
N PHE A 56 3.91 4.68 -7.02
CA PHE A 56 3.95 5.67 -5.93
C PHE A 56 5.41 5.94 -5.52
N PRO A 57 5.87 7.21 -5.52
CA PRO A 57 7.31 7.50 -5.56
C PRO A 57 7.98 7.58 -4.19
N LEU A 58 7.22 7.63 -3.09
CA LEU A 58 7.80 7.80 -1.76
C LEU A 58 8.17 6.47 -1.11
N ASP A 59 9.11 6.54 -0.17
CA ASP A 59 9.56 5.39 0.62
C ASP A 59 8.52 4.89 1.63
N SER A 60 7.52 5.74 1.93
CA SER A 60 6.44 5.50 2.88
C SER A 60 5.29 6.46 2.63
N ILE A 61 4.05 6.04 2.96
CA ILE A 61 2.90 6.94 2.94
C ILE A 61 3.05 7.96 4.07
N PRO A 62 3.11 9.28 3.76
CA PRO A 62 3.31 10.32 4.76
C PRO A 62 2.15 10.40 5.76
N SER A 63 2.41 10.84 6.99
CA SER A 63 1.37 10.96 8.02
C SER A 63 0.36 12.07 7.68
N GLU A 64 0.83 13.16 7.07
CA GLU A 64 0.07 14.31 6.56
C GLU A 64 -0.94 13.95 5.45
N PHE A 65 -0.79 12.78 4.82
CA PHE A 65 -1.67 12.35 3.73
C PHE A 65 -3.06 11.95 4.25
N ARG A 66 -4.05 12.84 4.17
CA ARG A 66 -5.39 12.62 4.74
C ARG A 66 -6.24 11.65 3.91
N LEU A 67 -6.31 10.40 4.36
CA LEU A 67 -6.98 9.28 3.68
C LEU A 67 -8.07 8.62 4.56
N GLU A 68 -8.60 9.32 5.57
CA GLU A 68 -9.51 8.74 6.57
C GLU A 68 -10.84 8.25 5.98
N SER A 69 -11.28 8.85 4.87
CA SER A 69 -12.48 8.45 4.12
C SER A 69 -12.22 7.33 3.10
N LEU A 70 -10.96 6.98 2.85
CA LEU A 70 -10.56 6.07 1.79
C LEU A 70 -11.02 4.65 2.11
N VAL A 71 -11.60 3.97 1.13
CA VAL A 71 -12.10 2.59 1.23
C VAL A 71 -11.17 1.62 0.54
N VAL A 72 -10.58 2.04 -0.57
CA VAL A 72 -9.67 1.23 -1.37
C VAL A 72 -8.42 2.05 -1.66
N LEU A 73 -7.28 1.46 -1.33
CA LEU A 73 -5.96 1.96 -1.65
C LEU A 73 -5.21 0.91 -2.46
N GLU A 74 -4.95 1.23 -3.71
CA GLU A 74 -4.17 0.41 -4.63
C GLU A 74 -2.92 1.23 -5.00
N MET A 75 -1.73 0.76 -4.62
CA MET A 75 -0.46 1.42 -4.94
C MET A 75 0.53 0.40 -5.50
N HIS A 76 0.30 0.01 -6.76
CA HIS A 76 1.10 -1.01 -7.43
C HIS A 76 2.50 -0.51 -7.80
N ASP A 77 3.47 -1.41 -7.82
CA ASP A 77 4.85 -1.16 -8.26
C ASP A 77 5.50 0.03 -7.55
N SER A 78 5.19 0.21 -6.27
CA SER A 78 5.57 1.40 -5.51
C SER A 78 7.01 1.36 -5.00
N SER A 79 7.57 2.54 -4.76
CA SER A 79 8.89 2.72 -4.14
C SER A 79 8.87 2.62 -2.60
N LEU A 80 7.79 2.05 -2.04
CA LEU A 80 7.59 1.91 -0.60
C LEU A 80 8.63 0.92 -0.04
N ARG A 81 9.37 1.35 0.99
CA ARG A 81 10.16 0.47 1.87
C ARG A 81 9.37 0.07 3.11
N LYS A 82 8.51 0.97 3.57
CA LYS A 82 7.53 0.78 4.64
C LYS A 82 6.18 1.29 4.16
N ILE A 83 5.06 0.68 4.54
CA ILE A 83 3.76 1.14 4.04
C ILE A 83 3.44 2.57 4.53
N TRP A 84 3.52 2.84 5.83
CA TRP A 84 3.21 4.15 6.41
C TRP A 84 4.37 4.69 7.24
N LYS A 85 4.57 6.01 7.19
CA LYS A 85 5.46 6.73 8.10
C LYS A 85 4.78 6.88 9.46
N GLY A 86 5.35 6.26 10.49
CA GLY A 86 4.75 6.24 11.83
C GLY A 86 3.44 5.45 11.86
N THR A 87 2.41 6.01 12.50
CA THR A 87 1.08 5.41 12.60
C THR A 87 0.11 6.05 11.60
N LYS A 88 -0.85 5.27 11.09
CA LYS A 88 -1.83 5.74 10.11
C LYS A 88 -3.24 5.29 10.46
N PHE A 89 -4.10 6.26 10.77
CA PHE A 89 -5.51 6.01 11.06
C PHE A 89 -6.34 6.02 9.79
N LEU A 90 -6.84 4.85 9.40
CA LEU A 90 -7.63 4.64 8.18
C LEU A 90 -8.90 3.87 8.52
N PRO A 91 -9.87 4.50 9.22
CA PRO A 91 -11.05 3.81 9.73
C PRO A 91 -11.98 3.33 8.61
N SER A 92 -11.90 3.90 7.41
CA SER A 92 -12.78 3.50 6.30
C SER A 92 -12.17 2.44 5.38
N LEU A 93 -10.87 2.14 5.52
CA LEU A 93 -10.13 1.33 4.56
C LEU A 93 -10.54 -0.13 4.68
N LYS A 94 -10.92 -0.71 3.53
CA LYS A 94 -11.34 -2.11 3.37
C LYS A 94 -10.38 -2.90 2.50
N ILE A 95 -9.75 -2.26 1.52
CA ILE A 95 -8.84 -2.92 0.58
C ILE A 95 -7.52 -2.15 0.56
N LEU A 96 -6.42 -2.85 0.82
CA LEU A 96 -5.06 -2.40 0.62
C LEU A 96 -4.36 -3.35 -0.34
N ASP A 97 -3.92 -2.83 -1.47
CA ASP A 97 -3.16 -3.57 -2.47
C ASP A 97 -1.87 -2.82 -2.81
N LEU A 98 -0.73 -3.45 -2.52
CA LEU A 98 0.60 -2.92 -2.78
C LEU A 98 1.40 -3.84 -3.70
N SER A 99 0.71 -4.64 -4.52
CA SER A 99 1.32 -5.65 -5.37
C SER A 99 2.45 -5.08 -6.24
N GLY A 100 3.51 -5.87 -6.44
CA GLY A 100 4.67 -5.46 -7.23
C GLY A 100 5.62 -4.49 -6.52
N SER A 101 5.35 -4.09 -5.27
CA SER A 101 6.25 -3.23 -4.48
C SER A 101 7.48 -4.01 -4.02
N GLY A 102 8.36 -4.34 -4.96
CA GLY A 102 9.46 -5.29 -4.77
C GLY A 102 10.52 -4.84 -3.76
N ILE A 103 10.56 -3.56 -3.38
CA ILE A 103 11.49 -3.03 -2.37
C ILE A 103 10.87 -2.83 -0.98
N LEU A 104 9.58 -3.18 -0.82
CA LEU A 104 8.90 -3.14 0.47
C LEU A 104 9.55 -4.14 1.42
N THR A 105 10.06 -3.67 2.55
CA THR A 105 10.74 -4.49 3.55
C THR A 105 9.90 -4.75 4.79
N GLU A 106 8.95 -3.86 5.11
CA GLU A 106 8.09 -3.97 6.29
C GLU A 106 6.68 -3.40 6.11
N THR A 107 5.66 -3.97 6.77
CA THR A 107 4.25 -3.51 6.63
C THR A 107 3.89 -2.31 7.52
N GLY A 108 4.45 -2.21 8.72
CA GLY A 108 3.98 -1.27 9.75
C GLY A 108 2.68 -1.70 10.45
N ASP A 109 2.26 -0.91 11.45
CA ASP A 109 1.17 -1.28 12.37
C ASP A 109 -0.23 -1.12 11.73
N PHE A 110 -1.01 -2.20 11.76
CA PHE A 110 -2.40 -2.28 11.32
C PHE A 110 -3.46 -2.02 12.41
N SER A 111 -3.07 -1.73 13.66
CA SER A 111 -4.00 -1.48 14.77
C SER A 111 -4.99 -0.33 14.50
N LEU A 112 -4.59 0.62 13.64
CA LEU A 112 -5.37 1.80 13.27
C LEU A 112 -6.07 1.66 11.90
N VAL A 113 -6.17 0.43 11.38
CA VAL A 113 -6.90 0.08 10.14
C VAL A 113 -7.93 -1.02 10.44
N PRO A 114 -8.88 -0.78 11.37
CA PRO A 114 -9.71 -1.83 11.96
C PRO A 114 -10.71 -2.48 10.99
N ASN A 115 -10.96 -1.84 9.84
CA ASN A 115 -11.95 -2.28 8.86
C ASN A 115 -11.35 -2.98 7.63
N LEU A 116 -10.05 -3.32 7.66
CA LEU A 116 -9.38 -3.96 6.54
C LEU A 116 -9.96 -5.36 6.28
N GLU A 117 -10.49 -5.56 5.07
CA GLU A 117 -11.09 -6.80 4.59
C GLU A 117 -10.14 -7.57 3.66
N ARG A 118 -9.33 -6.86 2.87
CA ARG A 118 -8.37 -7.45 1.93
C ARG A 118 -7.01 -6.77 2.03
N LEU A 119 -5.96 -7.58 2.20
CA LEU A 119 -4.57 -7.16 2.15
C LEU A 119 -3.84 -7.95 1.06
N ILE A 120 -3.34 -7.26 0.06
CA ILE A 120 -2.67 -7.85 -1.10
C ILE A 120 -1.26 -7.27 -1.16
N LEU A 121 -0.27 -8.15 -1.02
CA LEU A 121 1.16 -7.87 -1.03
C LEU A 121 1.86 -8.82 -2.01
N GLU A 122 1.18 -9.24 -3.09
CA GLU A 122 1.76 -10.14 -4.08
C GLU A 122 3.00 -9.53 -4.72
N ASP A 123 4.03 -10.35 -4.94
CA ASP A 123 5.31 -9.93 -5.55
C ASP A 123 6.08 -8.85 -4.77
N CYS A 124 5.77 -8.63 -3.49
CA CYS A 124 6.61 -7.88 -2.55
C CYS A 124 7.84 -8.70 -2.10
N VAL A 125 8.75 -8.99 -3.05
CA VAL A 125 9.84 -9.96 -2.87
C VAL A 125 10.82 -9.62 -1.74
N SER A 126 11.01 -8.34 -1.41
CA SER A 126 11.91 -7.92 -0.33
C SER A 126 11.23 -7.86 1.04
N LEU A 127 9.95 -8.26 1.15
CA LEU A 127 9.21 -8.16 2.40
C LEU A 127 9.78 -9.16 3.42
N VAL A 128 10.29 -8.63 4.54
CA VAL A 128 10.93 -9.40 5.61
C VAL A 128 10.12 -9.35 6.89
N ASP A 129 9.58 -8.18 7.24
CA ASP A 129 8.89 -7.95 8.51
C ASP A 129 7.41 -7.64 8.30
N VAL A 130 6.53 -8.46 8.87
CA VAL A 130 5.08 -8.18 8.88
C VAL A 130 4.69 -7.95 10.32
N HIS A 131 4.16 -6.76 10.58
CA HIS A 131 3.82 -6.34 11.94
C HIS A 131 2.76 -7.27 12.55
N GLU A 132 2.93 -7.63 13.82
CA GLU A 132 2.11 -8.62 14.51
C GLU A 132 0.62 -8.28 14.58
N SER A 133 0.28 -6.99 14.54
CA SER A 133 -1.11 -6.51 14.55
C SER A 133 -1.94 -6.95 13.33
N ILE A 134 -1.31 -7.52 12.28
CA ILE A 134 -2.04 -8.25 11.24
C ILE A 134 -2.91 -9.38 11.84
N GLY A 135 -2.45 -9.99 12.93
CA GLY A 135 -3.18 -10.98 13.72
C GLY A 135 -4.48 -10.44 14.33
N ASN A 136 -4.54 -9.13 14.59
CA ASN A 136 -5.68 -8.46 15.25
C ASN A 136 -6.73 -7.92 14.28
N LEU A 137 -6.50 -8.02 12.96
CA LEU A 137 -7.48 -7.56 11.95
C LEU A 137 -8.71 -8.47 11.89
N GLU A 138 -9.77 -8.16 12.64
CA GLU A 138 -10.96 -9.03 12.77
C GLU A 138 -11.75 -9.20 11.46
N LYS A 139 -11.73 -8.21 10.58
CA LYS A 139 -12.50 -8.21 9.31
C LYS A 139 -11.72 -8.76 8.12
N LEU A 140 -10.45 -9.12 8.30
CA LEU A 140 -9.61 -9.58 7.21
C LEU A 140 -10.10 -10.93 6.69
N VAL A 141 -10.67 -10.93 5.48
CA VAL A 141 -11.16 -12.12 4.78
C VAL A 141 -10.24 -12.54 3.63
N HIS A 142 -9.28 -11.70 3.22
CA HIS A 142 -8.34 -12.06 2.18
C HIS A 142 -6.94 -11.53 2.48
N LEU A 143 -5.96 -12.42 2.43
CA LEU A 143 -4.54 -12.08 2.53
C LEU A 143 -3.79 -12.79 1.40
N ASN A 144 -3.20 -12.01 0.50
CA ASN A 144 -2.34 -12.51 -0.56
C ASN A 144 -0.92 -12.01 -0.33
N MET A 145 0.02 -12.93 -0.18
CA MET A 145 1.47 -12.64 -0.09
C MET A 145 2.25 -13.60 -1.00
N LYS A 146 1.64 -13.97 -2.13
CA LYS A 146 2.29 -14.83 -3.12
C LYS A 146 3.61 -14.18 -3.55
N THR A 147 4.64 -15.02 -3.71
CA THR A 147 6.01 -14.60 -4.08
C THR A 147 6.77 -13.80 -2.99
N CYS A 148 6.19 -13.54 -1.80
CA CYS A 148 6.93 -12.97 -0.66
C CYS A 148 7.80 -14.02 0.04
N LYS A 149 8.99 -14.28 -0.50
CA LYS A 149 9.85 -15.40 -0.08
C LYS A 149 10.73 -15.11 1.14
N ASN A 150 10.88 -13.85 1.53
CA ASN A 150 11.84 -13.41 2.56
C ASN A 150 11.24 -13.13 3.94
N ILE A 151 9.93 -13.38 4.12
CA ILE A 151 9.22 -13.09 5.37
C ILE A 151 9.83 -13.91 6.52
N ARG A 152 10.32 -13.22 7.56
CA ARG A 152 10.75 -13.86 8.81
C ARG A 152 9.55 -14.50 9.48
N LYS A 153 9.78 -15.63 10.13
CA LYS A 153 8.77 -16.48 10.77
C LYS A 153 7.82 -15.64 11.63
N LEU A 154 6.62 -15.39 11.10
CA LEU A 154 5.52 -14.78 11.84
C LEU A 154 5.15 -15.72 12.99
N SER A 155 4.78 -15.17 14.15
CA SER A 155 4.28 -15.99 15.26
C SER A 155 3.15 -16.86 14.73
N LYS A 156 3.36 -18.19 14.78
CA LYS A 156 2.53 -19.17 14.09
C LYS A 156 1.04 -19.02 14.44
N GLU A 157 0.75 -18.60 15.66
CA GLU A 157 -0.61 -18.46 16.20
C GLU A 157 -1.47 -17.45 15.44
N ASN A 158 -0.89 -16.35 14.96
CA ASN A 158 -1.64 -15.27 14.31
C ASN A 158 -1.97 -15.55 12.83
N PHE A 159 -1.21 -16.44 12.18
CA PHE A 159 -1.29 -16.67 10.73
C PHE A 159 -2.14 -17.90 10.38
N TYR A 160 -1.90 -19.04 11.04
CA TYR A 160 -2.60 -20.29 10.70
C TYR A 160 -4.10 -20.21 10.99
N ALA A 161 -4.54 -19.49 12.03
CA ALA A 161 -5.96 -19.34 12.38
C ALA A 161 -6.78 -18.54 11.33
N LYS A 162 -6.12 -17.70 10.53
CA LYS A 162 -6.76 -16.90 9.47
C LYS A 162 -6.61 -17.52 8.07
N ILE A 163 -5.49 -18.18 7.77
CA ILE A 163 -5.35 -18.99 6.55
C ILE A 163 -6.35 -20.15 6.54
N THR A 164 -6.53 -20.84 7.68
CA THR A 164 -7.43 -22.01 7.76
C THR A 164 -8.91 -21.68 7.58
N ARG A 165 -9.35 -20.44 7.84
CA ARG A 165 -10.72 -19.98 7.50
C ARG A 165 -10.91 -19.69 6.01
N ASN A 166 -9.83 -19.48 5.26
CA ASN A 166 -9.85 -19.20 3.82
C ASN A 166 -9.36 -20.39 2.98
N SER A 167 -9.26 -21.58 3.57
CA SER A 167 -8.79 -22.80 2.87
C SER A 167 -9.86 -23.49 2.02
N HIS A 168 -11.07 -22.94 1.88
CA HIS A 168 -11.88 -23.31 0.73
C HIS A 168 -11.23 -22.69 -0.51
N PHE A 169 -10.59 -23.52 -1.33
CA PHE A 169 -9.95 -23.25 -2.63
C PHE A 169 -8.42 -23.12 -2.70
N ILE A 170 -7.63 -23.78 -1.83
CA ILE A 170 -6.26 -24.18 -2.22
C ILE A 170 -6.00 -25.63 -1.81
N TRP A 171 -6.76 -26.55 -2.41
CA TRP A 171 -6.35 -27.90 -2.84
C TRP A 171 -7.44 -28.36 -3.80
N LEU A 172 -7.35 -27.97 -5.08
CA LEU A 172 -7.93 -28.65 -6.25
C LEU A 172 -7.63 -27.79 -7.49
N LEU A 173 -6.40 -27.95 -8.00
CA LEU A 173 -5.98 -28.13 -9.39
C LEU A 173 -4.46 -27.91 -9.49
#